data_AF-A0A5B9T1T6-F1
#
_entry.id   AF-A0A5B9T1T6-F1
#
_cell.length_a   1.000
_cell.length_b   1.000
_cell.length_c   1.000
_cell.angle_alpha   90.00
_cell.angle_beta   90.00
_cell.angle_gamma   90.00
#
_symmetry.space_group_name_H-M   'P 1'
#
loop_
_entity.id
_entity.type
_entity.pdbx_description
1 polymer ?
#
loop_
_entity_poly.entity_id
_entity_poly.type
_entity_poly.pdbx_seq_one_letter_code
_entity_poly.pdbx_strand_id
1 'polypeptide(L)'
;MHHYFRPITPDDSADLEKLWRTSWTLTYGPSLGPEAPSKMLKDLDDNGVASMLPGTGERGYCMVRENEINGTAVIIERGDTAYLWGMYVHPQQQRKGLGSLLLNGVANTITDAQKVEIRVLEHVRFNPVHIPLP
;
A
#
# COMPACT_ATOMS: atom_id res chain seq x y z
N MET A 1 4.06 12.04 20.46
CA MET A 1 3.05 12.60 19.52
C MET A 1 2.31 11.45 18.85
N HIS A 2 1.01 11.59 18.63
CA HIS A 2 0.16 10.54 18.07
C HIS A 2 0.11 10.61 16.54
N HIS A 3 -0.10 9.46 15.89
CA HIS A 3 -0.42 9.46 14.47
C HIS A 3 -1.85 9.95 14.26
N TYR A 4 -2.12 10.63 13.15
CA TYR A 4 -3.48 11.01 12.75
C TYR A 4 -3.78 10.62 11.30
N PHE A 5 -5.05 10.32 11.04
CA PHE A 5 -5.57 9.89 9.75
C PHE A 5 -6.11 11.08 8.98
N ARG A 6 -5.77 11.21 7.69
CA ARG A 6 -6.35 12.24 6.80
C ARG A 6 -6.31 11.82 5.33
N PRO A 7 -7.06 12.49 4.44
CA PRO A 7 -6.86 12.37 3.00
C PRO A 7 -5.44 12.77 2.58
N ILE A 8 -4.95 12.13 1.52
CA ILE A 8 -3.74 12.52 0.80
C ILE A 8 -4.00 13.85 0.06
N THR A 9 -3.01 14.73 0.04
CA THR A 9 -3.01 15.99 -0.70
C THR A 9 -1.85 16.05 -1.70
N PRO A 10 -1.86 16.98 -2.68
CA PRO A 10 -0.74 17.12 -3.61
C PRO A 10 0.62 17.38 -2.94
N ASP A 11 0.62 18.06 -1.79
CA ASP A 11 1.84 18.38 -1.03
C ASP A 11 2.54 17.14 -0.43
N ASP A 12 1.84 16.00 -0.38
CA ASP A 12 2.37 14.75 0.16
C ASP A 12 3.30 13.99 -0.80
N SER A 13 3.42 14.45 -2.04
CA SER A 13 3.98 13.66 -3.14
C SER A 13 5.36 13.06 -2.84
N ALA A 14 6.29 13.86 -2.32
CA ALA A 14 7.63 13.40 -1.99
C ALA A 14 7.65 12.31 -0.91
N ASP A 15 6.80 12.44 0.11
CA ASP A 15 6.69 11.49 1.21
C ASP A 15 6.03 10.18 0.76
N LEU A 16 5.02 10.26 -0.11
CA LEU A 16 4.36 9.11 -0.71
C LEU A 16 5.31 8.29 -1.58
N GLU A 17 6.04 8.95 -2.47
CA GLU A 17 7.02 8.30 -3.35
C GLU A 17 8.11 7.58 -2.54
N LYS A 18 8.62 8.24 -1.49
CA LYS A 18 9.60 7.64 -0.56
C LYS A 18 9.03 6.41 0.14
N LEU A 19 7.81 6.51 0.68
CA LEU A 19 7.15 5.40 1.39
C LEU A 19 6.90 4.22 0.45
N TRP A 20 6.33 4.44 -0.73
CA TRP A 20 5.98 3.39 -1.69
C TRP A 20 7.22 2.72 -2.24
N ARG A 21 8.23 3.49 -2.65
CA ARG A 21 9.52 2.93 -3.09
C ARG A 21 10.12 1.99 -2.05
N THR A 22 10.15 2.42 -0.79
CA THR A 22 10.67 1.61 0.32
C THR A 22 9.82 0.35 0.54
N SER A 23 8.49 0.52 0.59
CA SER A 23 7.57 -0.56 0.91
C SER A 23 7.51 -1.62 -0.19
N TRP A 24 7.46 -1.22 -1.46
CA TRP A 24 7.40 -2.14 -2.60
C TRP A 24 8.69 -2.93 -2.77
N THR A 25 9.85 -2.26 -2.62
CA THR A 25 11.15 -2.93 -2.70
C THR A 25 11.26 -4.04 -1.67
N LEU A 26 10.88 -3.77 -0.41
CA LEU A 26 10.97 -4.74 0.67
C LEU A 26 9.87 -5.82 0.63
N THR A 27 8.69 -5.50 0.08
CA THR A 27 7.57 -6.45 -0.01
C THR A 27 7.75 -7.42 -1.18
N TYR A 28 8.17 -6.91 -2.34
CA TYR A 28 8.15 -7.68 -3.59
C TYR A 28 9.52 -8.17 -4.03
N GLY A 29 10.61 -7.47 -3.67
CA GLY A 29 11.97 -7.86 -4.07
C GLY A 29 12.33 -9.31 -3.71
N PRO A 30 12.09 -9.77 -2.47
CA PRO A 30 12.38 -11.16 -2.08
C PRO A 30 11.52 -12.21 -2.80
N SER A 31 10.26 -11.88 -3.13
CA SER A 31 9.27 -12.86 -3.61
C SER A 31 9.18 -12.93 -5.14
N LEU A 32 9.42 -11.82 -5.83
CA LEU A 32 9.24 -11.69 -7.29
C LEU A 32 10.55 -11.44 -8.03
N GLY A 33 11.67 -11.38 -7.32
CA GLY A 33 12.96 -10.97 -7.87
C GLY A 33 13.01 -9.47 -8.18
N PRO A 34 14.15 -8.96 -8.67
CA PRO A 34 14.36 -7.52 -8.86
C PRO A 34 13.50 -6.91 -9.98
N GLU A 35 13.12 -7.68 -11.00
CA GLU A 35 12.46 -7.14 -12.21
C GLU A 35 11.04 -6.62 -11.94
N ALA A 36 10.26 -7.29 -11.10
CA ALA A 36 8.88 -6.89 -10.82
C ALA A 36 8.79 -5.55 -10.04
N PRO A 37 9.52 -5.36 -8.92
CA PRO A 37 9.66 -4.05 -8.29
C PRO A 37 10.20 -2.99 -9.26
N SER A 38 11.16 -3.32 -10.12
CA SER A 38 11.73 -2.35 -11.08
C SER A 38 10.67 -1.75 -11.99
N LYS A 39 9.69 -2.53 -12.46
CA LYS A 39 8.60 -2.01 -13.29
C LYS A 39 7.69 -1.06 -12.50
N MET A 40 7.33 -1.42 -11.26
CA MET A 40 6.51 -0.57 -10.40
C MET A 40 7.23 0.74 -10.04
N LEU A 41 8.53 0.65 -9.73
CA LEU A 41 9.36 1.81 -9.43
C LEU A 41 9.55 2.71 -10.65
N LYS A 42 9.69 2.13 -11.85
CA LYS A 42 9.74 2.90 -13.09
C LYS A 42 8.43 3.67 -13.32
N ASP A 43 7.28 3.02 -13.11
CA ASP A 43 5.99 3.69 -13.21
C ASP A 43 5.85 4.84 -12.21
N LEU A 44 6.36 4.65 -10.98
CA LEU A 44 6.45 5.71 -9.97
C LEU A 44 7.39 6.85 -10.41
N ASP A 45 8.51 6.55 -11.05
CA ASP A 45 9.44 7.57 -11.57
C ASP A 45 8.85 8.37 -12.73
N ASP A 46 8.09 7.71 -13.61
CA ASP A 46 7.49 8.34 -14.78
C ASP A 46 6.21 9.14 -14.43
N ASN A 47 5.42 8.65 -13.47
CA ASN A 47 4.06 9.15 -13.19
C ASN A 47 3.88 9.71 -11.76
N GLY A 48 4.86 9.57 -10.87
CA GLY A 48 4.77 10.00 -9.48
C GLY A 48 3.56 9.41 -8.75
N VAL A 49 2.89 10.24 -7.95
CA VAL A 49 1.68 9.85 -7.19
C VAL A 49 0.56 9.28 -8.08
N ALA A 50 0.49 9.66 -9.36
CA ALA A 50 -0.53 9.19 -10.28
C ALA A 50 -0.44 7.68 -10.58
N SER A 51 0.70 7.04 -10.30
CA SER A 51 0.85 5.56 -10.36
C SER A 51 -0.16 4.81 -9.46
N MET A 52 -0.57 5.43 -8.36
CA MET A 52 -1.54 4.88 -7.41
C MET A 52 -2.83 5.69 -7.32
N LEU A 53 -2.77 6.99 -7.62
CA LEU A 53 -3.91 7.91 -7.58
C LEU A 53 -4.07 8.62 -8.93
N PRO A 54 -4.49 7.91 -9.99
CA PRO A 54 -4.62 8.49 -11.33
C PRO A 54 -5.78 9.51 -11.44
N GLY A 55 -6.63 9.62 -10.40
CA GLY A 55 -7.75 10.57 -10.38
C GLY A 55 -8.99 10.05 -11.11
N THR A 56 -9.10 8.73 -11.30
CA THR A 56 -10.23 8.05 -11.98
C THR A 56 -11.27 7.49 -11.00
N GLY A 57 -11.31 8.05 -9.79
CA GLY A 57 -12.23 7.70 -8.70
C GLY A 57 -11.55 7.10 -7.47
N GLU A 58 -10.22 6.95 -7.49
CA GLU A 58 -9.44 6.50 -6.34
C GLU A 58 -9.41 7.58 -5.25
N ARG A 59 -9.49 7.16 -4.00
CA ARG A 59 -9.35 8.01 -2.82
C ARG A 59 -8.17 7.53 -1.99
N GLY A 60 -7.21 8.43 -1.77
CA GLY A 60 -6.00 8.18 -0.99
C GLY A 60 -6.11 8.73 0.42
N TYR A 61 -5.63 7.96 1.40
CA TYR A 61 -5.56 8.33 2.80
C TYR A 61 -4.18 7.98 3.38
N CYS A 62 -3.76 8.74 4.38
CA CYS A 62 -2.47 8.54 5.02
C CYS A 62 -2.54 8.65 6.54
N MET A 63 -1.56 8.03 7.20
CA MET A 63 -1.27 8.21 8.63
C MET A 63 -0.01 9.04 8.78
N VAL A 64 -0.14 10.17 9.46
CA VAL A 64 0.92 11.16 9.59
C VAL A 64 1.37 11.26 11.04
N ARG A 65 2.67 11.40 11.25
CA ARG A 65 3.28 11.74 12.53
C ARG A 65 4.46 12.67 12.27
N GLU A 66 4.55 13.77 13.02
CA GLU A 66 5.69 14.71 12.94
C GLU A 66 5.92 15.22 11.50
N ASN A 67 4.83 15.45 10.76
CA ASN A 67 4.80 15.83 9.34
C ASN A 67 5.35 14.78 8.36
N GLU A 68 5.60 13.55 8.80
CA GLU A 68 5.99 12.45 7.92
C GLU A 68 4.85 11.45 7.72
N ILE A 69 4.67 11.01 6.48
CA ILE A 69 3.74 9.92 6.16
C ILE A 69 4.34 8.57 6.55
N ASN A 70 3.68 7.90 7.49
CA ASN A 70 4.10 6.61 8.03
C ASN A 70 3.26 5.43 7.53
N GLY A 71 2.19 5.70 6.79
CA GLY A 71 1.43 4.69 6.08
C GLY A 71 0.38 5.30 5.17
N THR A 72 -0.04 4.55 4.16
CA THR A 72 -1.00 4.97 3.14
C THR A 72 -1.99 3.85 2.86
N ALA A 73 -3.19 4.24 2.45
CA ALA A 73 -4.19 3.35 1.91
C ALA A 73 -4.90 4.04 0.75
N VAL A 74 -5.12 3.31 -0.33
CA VAL A 74 -5.84 3.75 -1.52
C VAL A 74 -7.03 2.85 -1.73
N ILE A 75 -8.21 3.45 -1.85
CA ILE A 75 -9.45 2.73 -2.14
C ILE A 75 -10.12 3.23 -3.40
N ILE A 76 -10.95 2.38 -3.98
CA ILE A 76 -11.87 2.74 -5.05
C ILE A 76 -13.20 2.01 -4.85
N GLU A 77 -14.30 2.76 -4.90
CA GLU A 77 -15.65 2.18 -4.84
C GLU A 77 -16.18 1.91 -6.25
N ARG A 78 -16.64 0.68 -6.47
CA ARG A 78 -17.25 0.23 -7.73
C ARG A 78 -18.46 -0.64 -7.38
N GLY A 79 -19.67 -0.06 -7.53
CA GLY A 79 -20.91 -0.73 -7.18
C GLY A 79 -21.00 -1.04 -5.68
N ASP A 80 -21.24 -2.30 -5.32
CA ASP A 80 -21.38 -2.74 -3.93
C ASP A 80 -20.04 -2.97 -3.20
N THR A 81 -18.91 -2.76 -3.87
CA THR A 81 -17.58 -3.17 -3.39
C THR A 81 -16.61 -1.98 -3.32
N ALA A 82 -15.96 -1.82 -2.16
CA ALA A 82 -14.81 -0.96 -1.98
C ALA A 82 -13.54 -1.82 -2.10
N TYR A 83 -12.74 -1.59 -3.13
CA TYR A 83 -11.48 -2.27 -3.32
C TYR A 83 -10.38 -1.51 -2.61
N LEU A 84 -9.67 -2.17 -1.69
CA LEU A 84 -8.41 -1.67 -1.13
C LEU A 84 -7.31 -1.94 -2.16
N TRP A 85 -7.09 -0.95 -3.03
CA TRP A 85 -6.15 -1.03 -4.14
C TRP A 85 -4.70 -1.16 -3.67
N GLY A 86 -4.35 -0.48 -2.57
CA GLY A 86 -3.05 -0.64 -1.94
C GLY A 86 -3.06 -0.12 -0.52
N MET A 87 -2.32 -0.79 0.36
CA MET A 87 -2.10 -0.33 1.73
C MET A 87 -0.67 -0.65 2.15
N TYR A 88 0.08 0.39 2.52
CA TYR A 88 1.49 0.28 2.86
C TYR A 88 1.76 0.99 4.17
N VAL A 89 2.45 0.31 5.08
CA VAL A 89 2.92 0.88 6.35
C VAL A 89 4.42 0.88 6.33
N HIS A 90 5.03 2.01 6.70
CA HIS A 90 6.48 2.15 6.78
C HIS A 90 7.06 0.99 7.59
N PRO A 91 8.11 0.28 7.12
CA PRO A 91 8.60 -0.94 7.75
C PRO A 91 8.87 -0.81 9.26
N GLN A 92 9.46 0.32 9.67
CA GLN A 92 9.76 0.59 11.08
C GLN A 92 8.52 0.89 11.94
N GLN A 93 7.35 1.13 11.33
CA GLN A 93 6.08 1.37 12.01
C GLN A 93 5.12 0.18 11.94
N GLN A 94 5.51 -0.91 11.28
CA GLN A 94 4.72 -2.13 11.25
C GLN A 94 4.62 -2.80 12.63
N ARG A 95 3.60 -3.63 12.82
CA ARG A 95 3.31 -4.36 14.08
C ARG A 95 3.03 -3.46 15.30
N LYS A 96 2.78 -2.17 15.09
CA LYS A 96 2.41 -1.17 16.12
C LYS A 96 0.95 -0.73 16.04
N GLY A 97 0.10 -1.49 15.36
CA GLY A 97 -1.33 -1.17 15.17
C GLY A 97 -1.63 -0.15 14.06
N LEU A 98 -0.62 0.43 13.40
CA LEU A 98 -0.83 1.49 12.40
C LEU A 98 -1.64 1.01 11.19
N GLY A 99 -1.41 -0.23 10.73
CA GLY A 99 -2.21 -0.83 9.65
C GLY A 99 -3.68 -1.01 10.02
N SER A 100 -3.96 -1.38 11.28
CA SER A 100 -5.34 -1.48 11.78
C SER A 100 -6.02 -0.11 11.86
N LEU A 101 -5.29 0.93 12.28
CA LEU A 101 -5.80 2.30 12.28
C LEU A 101 -6.09 2.80 10.86
N LEU A 102 -5.20 2.52 9.90
CA LEU A 102 -5.41 2.82 8.48
C LEU A 102 -6.66 2.14 7.93
N LEU A 103 -6.76 0.82 8.12
CA LEU A 103 -7.89 0.05 7.61
C LEU A 103 -9.21 0.51 8.20
N ASN A 104 -9.26 0.74 9.52
CA ASN A 104 -10.45 1.28 10.18
C ASN A 104 -10.79 2.69 9.71
N GLY A 105 -9.78 3.56 9.55
CA GLY A 105 -9.96 4.92 9.05
C GLY A 105 -10.60 4.91 7.67
N VAL A 106 -10.04 4.12 6.75
CA VAL A 106 -10.57 3.94 5.40
C VAL A 106 -11.96 3.30 5.38
N ALA A 107 -12.20 2.27 6.19
CA ALA A 107 -13.51 1.62 6.26
C ALA A 107 -14.61 2.63 6.67
N ASN A 108 -14.28 3.57 7.56
CA ASN A 108 -15.19 4.64 7.97
C ASN A 108 -15.40 5.74 6.92
N THR A 109 -14.65 5.74 5.81
CA THR A 109 -14.86 6.69 4.69
C THR A 109 -15.61 6.08 3.50
N ILE A 110 -15.98 4.80 3.59
CA ILE A 110 -16.81 4.11 2.59
C ILE A 110 -18.25 4.56 2.80
N THR A 111 -18.93 4.94 1.73
CA THR A 111 -20.31 5.46 1.81
C THR A 111 -21.30 4.54 1.10
N ASP A 112 -20.92 3.99 -0.04
CA ASP A 112 -21.86 3.32 -0.95
C ASP A 112 -21.68 1.80 -0.91
N ALA A 113 -20.43 1.35 -0.81
CA ALA A 113 -20.11 -0.07 -0.80
C ALA A 113 -20.54 -0.78 0.49
N GLN A 114 -20.92 -2.05 0.35
CA GLN A 114 -21.37 -2.91 1.45
C GLN A 114 -20.27 -3.87 1.95
N LYS A 115 -19.18 -3.99 1.20
CA LYS A 115 -18.04 -4.86 1.53
C LYS A 115 -16.71 -4.26 1.08
N VAL A 116 -15.64 -4.66 1.76
CA VAL A 116 -14.26 -4.34 1.40
C VAL A 116 -13.58 -5.58 0.83
N GLU A 117 -13.02 -5.46 -0.37
CA GLU A 117 -12.18 -6.49 -0.98
C GLU A 117 -10.71 -6.06 -0.90
N ILE A 118 -9.85 -6.99 -0.47
CA ILE A 118 -8.40 -6.81 -0.41
C ILE A 118 -7.77 -7.95 -1.21
N ARG A 119 -6.91 -7.61 -2.16
CA ARG A 119 -6.11 -8.61 -2.90
C ARG A 119 -4.72 -8.64 -2.32
N VAL A 120 -4.27 -9.84 -1.98
CA VAL A 120 -2.93 -10.09 -1.44
C VAL A 120 -2.20 -11.03 -2.39
N LEU A 121 -0.91 -10.76 -2.60
CA LEU A 121 -0.05 -11.67 -3.32
C LEU A 121 0.12 -12.95 -2.48
N GLU A 122 -0.26 -14.11 -3.03
CA GLU A 122 0.03 -15.39 -2.42
C GLU A 122 1.56 -15.58 -2.36
N HIS A 123 2.09 -15.84 -1.16
CA HIS A 123 3.49 -16.25 -1.06
C HIS A 123 3.62 -17.63 -1.71
N VAL A 124 4.40 -17.73 -2.78
CA VAL A 124 4.89 -19.01 -3.26
C VAL A 124 5.79 -19.57 -2.15
N ARG A 125 5.27 -20.51 -1.35
CA ARG A 125 6.15 -21.31 -0.49
C ARG A 125 7.13 -22.01 -1.42
N PHE A 126 8.43 -21.74 -1.28
CA PHE A 126 9.44 -22.59 -1.87
C PHE A 126 9.10 -24.04 -1.53
N ASN A 127 8.79 -24.83 -2.55
CA ASN A 127 8.58 -26.26 -2.41
C ASN A 127 9.90 -26.84 -1.86
N PRO A 128 9.94 -27.54 -0.72
CA PRO A 128 11.15 -28.20 -0.29
C PRO A 128 11.53 -29.21 -1.37
N VAL A 129 12.66 -28.97 -2.05
CA VAL A 129 13.25 -29.96 -2.95
C VAL A 129 13.63 -31.14 -2.06
N HIS A 130 12.86 -32.22 -2.11
CA HIS A 130 13.34 -33.51 -1.65
C HIS A 130 14.41 -33.96 -2.63
N ILE A 131 15.67 -33.77 -2.24
CA ILE A 131 16.81 -34.42 -2.87
C ILE A 131 16.77 -35.87 -2.36
N PRO A 132 16.50 -36.88 -3.21
CA PRO A 132 16.70 -38.25 -2.80
C PRO A 132 18.20 -38.46 -2.55
N LEU A 133 18.53 -38.98 -1.37
CA LEU A 133 19.88 -39.44 -1.07
C LEU A 133 20.16 -40.72 -1.88
N PRO A 134 21.39 -40.94 -2.38
CA PRO A 134 21.85 -42.28 -2.71
C PRO A 134 22.00 -43.15 -1.46
#